data_AF-A0A2H0AHZ4-F1
#
_entry.id   AF-A0A2H0AHZ4-F1
#
_cell.length_a   1.000
_cell.length_b   1.000
_cell.length_c   1.000
_cell.angle_alpha   90.00
_cell.angle_beta   90.00
_cell.angle_gamma   90.00
#
_symmetry.space_group_name_H-M   'P 1'
#
loop_
_entity.id
_entity.type
_entity.pdbx_description
1 polymer ?
#
loop_
_entity_poly.entity_id
_entity_poly.type
_entity_poly.pdbx_seq_one_letter_code
_entity_poly.pdbx_strand_id
1 'polypeptide(L)' 'MRIEYHSKSDDKSRCHFTLFWMAGYHPGHPDGEFGLRERGQVFFGDPQKRGFPRPEEKDLQET' A
#
# COMPACT_ATOMS: atom_id res chain seq x y z
N MET A 1 -2.30 -7.19 -5.03
CA MET A 1 -2.11 -6.00 -4.16
C MET A 1 -1.10 -5.08 -4.83
N ARG A 2 -1.29 -3.77 -4.71
CA ARG A 2 -0.38 -2.75 -5.24
C ARG A 2 0.07 -1.85 -4.09
N ILE A 3 1.30 -1.34 -4.15
CA ILE A 3 1.85 -0.37 -3.20
C ILE A 3 2.20 0.92 -3.93
N GLU A 4 1.98 2.06 -3.27
CA GLU A 4 2.37 3.38 -3.72
C GLU A 4 3.15 4.08 -2.61
N TYR A 5 4.36 4.55 -2.90
CA TYR A 5 5.23 5.19 -1.92
C TYR A 5 5.13 6.71 -2.02
N HIS A 6 5.03 7.36 -0.87
CA HIS A 6 4.90 8.82 -0.75
C HIS A 6 6.15 9.47 -0.16
N SER A 7 7.09 8.66 0.33
CA SER A 7 8.37 9.10 0.85
C SER A 7 9.44 8.04 0.65
N LYS A 8 10.71 8.45 0.78
CA LYS A 8 11.83 7.54 1.03
C LYS A 8 11.71 6.87 2.41
N SER A 9 12.49 5.82 2.60
CA SER A 9 12.69 5.16 3.89
C SER A 9 13.51 6.04 4.84
N ASP A 10 13.16 6.06 6.13
CA ASP A 10 13.96 6.66 7.20
C ASP A 10 15.11 5.71 7.63
N ASP A 11 15.89 6.13 8.64
CA ASP A 11 16.99 5.36 9.23
C ASP A 11 16.54 4.03 9.88
N LYS A 12 15.24 3.86 10.07
CA LYS A 12 14.58 2.65 10.61
C LYS A 12 13.83 1.88 9.52
N SER A 13 14.11 2.14 8.25
CA SER A 13 13.46 1.53 7.09
C SER A 13 11.95 1.79 7.00
N ARG A 14 11.43 2.86 7.62
CA ARG A 14 10.01 3.22 7.58
C ARG A 14 9.76 4.29 6.52
N CYS A 15 8.67 4.17 5.78
CA CYS A 15 8.23 5.19 4.83
C CYS A 15 6.71 5.40 4.92
N HIS A 16 6.23 6.50 4.34
CA HIS A 16 4.82 6.69 4.04
C HIS A 16 4.46 5.95 2.76
N PHE A 17 3.45 5.09 2.81
CA PHE A 17 2.95 4.37 1.64
C PHE A 17 1.45 4.08 1.74
N THR A 18 0.82 3.79 0.62
CA THR A 18 -0.55 3.27 0.54
C THR A 18 -0.53 1.87 -0.03
N LEU A 19 -1.22 0.94 0.64
CA LEU A 19 -1.51 -0.37 0.07
C LEU A 19 -2.91 -0.39 -0.50
N PHE A 20 -3.00 -0.95 -1.71
CA PHE A 20 -4.23 -1.15 -2.44
C PHE A 20 -4.53 -2.63 -2.63
N TRP A 21 -5.77 -3.01 -2.35
CA TRP A 21 -6.29 -4.36 -2.56
C TRP A 21 -7.75 -4.34 -2.98
N MET A 22 -8.19 -5.39 -3.67
CA MET A 22 -9.61 -5.56 -3.95
C MET A 22 -10.31 -6.07 -2.69
N ALA A 23 -11.38 -5.41 -2.28
CA ALA A 23 -12.25 -5.84 -1.20
C ALA A 23 -13.68 -5.98 -1.71
N GLY A 24 -14.38 -7.01 -1.23
CA GLY A 24 -15.81 -7.23 -1.52
C GLY A 24 -16.75 -6.52 -0.54
N TYR A 25 -16.21 -5.92 0.53
CA TYR A 25 -16.98 -5.27 1.58
C TYR A 25 -16.36 -3.93 1.98
N HIS A 26 -17.18 -2.88 1.99
CA HIS A 26 -16.82 -1.48 2.23
C HIS A 26 -17.88 -0.84 3.14
N PRO A 27 -17.71 -0.91 4.48
CA PRO A 27 -18.67 -0.34 5.44
C PRO A 27 -18.99 1.13 5.13
N GLY A 28 -20.28 1.48 5.08
CA GLY A 28 -20.71 2.86 4.85
C GLY A 28 -20.42 3.45 3.46
N HIS A 29 -20.09 2.62 2.45
CA HIS A 29 -19.87 3.12 1.10
C HIS A 29 -21.20 3.63 0.48
N PRO A 30 -21.22 4.84 -0.14
CA PRO A 30 -22.46 5.46 -0.64
C PRO A 30 -23.22 4.59 -1.65
N ASP A 31 -22.48 3.94 -2.56
CA ASP A 31 -23.03 3.01 -3.55
C ASP A 31 -23.28 1.58 -3.03
N GLY A 32 -23.48 1.41 -1.71
CA GLY A 32 -23.70 0.12 -1.05
C GLY A 32 -22.42 -0.57 -0.57
N GLU A 33 -22.56 -1.33 0.53
CA GLU A 33 -21.42 -1.91 1.25
C GLU A 33 -20.82 -3.16 0.60
N PHE A 34 -21.59 -3.88 -0.23
CA PHE A 34 -21.15 -5.12 -0.88
C PHE A 34 -20.86 -4.87 -2.34
N GLY A 35 -19.64 -5.20 -2.78
CA GLY A 35 -19.19 -5.03 -4.15
C GLY A 35 -17.67 -5.10 -4.26
N LEU A 36 -17.17 -5.71 -5.34
CA LEU A 36 -15.73 -5.81 -5.59
C LEU A 36 -15.19 -4.45 -6.04
N ARG A 37 -14.49 -3.74 -5.15
CA ARG A 37 -13.88 -2.42 -5.41
C ARG A 37 -12.47 -2.36 -4.81
N GLU A 38 -11.63 -1.47 -5.35
CA GLU A 38 -10.31 -1.22 -4.78
C GLU A 38 -10.44 -0.48 -3.44
N ARG A 39 -9.66 -0.90 -2.44
CA ARG A 39 -9.53 -0.28 -1.13
C ARG A 39 -8.08 0.11 -0.92
N GLY A 40 -7.86 1.34 -0.44
CA GLY A 40 -6.56 1.87 -0.04
C GLY A 40 -6.45 2.06 1.47
N GLN A 41 -5.29 1.77 2.04
CA GLN A 41 -4.95 2.18 3.41
C GLN A 41 -3.54 2.75 3.48
N VAL A 42 -3.44 3.92 4.13
CA VAL A 42 -2.17 4.61 4.36
C VAL A 42 -1.48 4.02 5.58
N PHE A 43 -0.17 3.84 5.46
CA PHE A 43 0.71 3.37 6.52
C PHE A 43 1.93 4.27 6.64
N PHE A 44 2.45 4.36 7.86
CA PHE A 44 3.82 4.78 8.13
C PHE A 44 4.55 3.61 8.79
N GLY A 45 5.47 2.97 8.07
CA GLY A 45 6.12 1.76 8.54
C GLY A 45 7.03 1.12 7.52
N ASP A 46 7.53 -0.07 7.86
CA ASP A 46 8.42 -0.86 7.00
C ASP A 46 7.59 -1.67 5.97
N PRO A 47 7.72 -1.37 4.66
CA PRO A 47 6.97 -2.06 3.61
C PRO A 47 7.39 -3.53 3.44
N GLN A 48 8.62 -3.92 3.83
CA GLN A 48 9.12 -5.29 3.73
C GLN A 48 8.37 -6.24 4.66
N LYS A 49 7.91 -5.74 5.81
CA LYS A 49 7.03 -6.49 6.73
C LYS A 49 5.67 -6.84 6.12
N ARG A 50 5.32 -6.21 4.99
CA ARG A 50 4.10 -6.47 4.23
C ARG A 50 4.38 -7.17 2.91
N GLY A 51 5.61 -7.61 2.68
CA GLY A 51 6.04 -8.30 1.46
C GLY A 51 6.34 -7.38 0.27
N PHE A 52 6.54 -6.08 0.50
CA PHE A 52 6.88 -5.12 -0.55
C PHE A 52 8.33 -4.62 -0.38
N PRO A 53 9.06 -4.36 -1.46
CA PRO A 53 10.40 -3.78 -1.37
C PRO A 53 10.36 -2.41 -0.68
N ARG A 54 11.51 -1.86 -0.31
CA ARG A 54 11.62 -0.45 0.02
C ARG A 54 11.51 0.40 -1.24
N PRO A 55 11.08 1.68 -1.14
CA PRO A 55 10.99 2.55 -2.31
C PRO A 55 12.29 2.61 -3.12
N GLU A 56 13.45 2.57 -2.45
CA GLU A 56 14.77 2.60 -3.08
C GLU A 56 15.18 1.28 -3.76
N GLU A 57 14.50 0.18 -3.42
CA GLU A 57 14.75 -1.15 -3.99
C GLU A 57 13.84 -1.44 -5.20
N LYS A 58 12.80 -0.62 -5.40
CA LYS A 58 11.81 -0.81 -6.46
C LYS A 58 12.43 -0.58 -7.85
N ASP A 59 13.27 0.45 -7.98
CA ASP A 59 13.93 0.82 -9.24
C ASP A 59 15.01 -0.20 -9.67
N LEU A 60 15.45 -1.09 -8.79
CA LEU A 60 16.47 -2.12 -9.07
C LEU A 60 15.88 -3.42 -9.66
N GLN A 61 14.56 -3.59 -9.64
CA GLN A 61 13.90 -4.80 -10.16
C GLN A 61 13.40 -4.65 -11.62
N GLU A 62 13.52 -3.47 -12.21
CA GLU A 62 13.11 -3.19 -13.60
C GLU A 62 14.29 -3.14 -14.59
N THR A 63 15.47 -3.67 -14.21
CA THR A 63 16.67 -3.81 -15.09
C THR A 63 17.05 -5.26 -15.34
#